data_AF-A0A8S2YI16-F1
#
_entry.id   AF-A0A8S2YI16-F1
#
_cell.length_a   1.000
_cell.length_b   1.000
_cell.length_c   1.000
_cell.angle_alpha   90.00
_cell.angle_beta   90.00
_cell.angle_gamma   90.00
#
_symmetry.space_group_name_H-M   'P 1'
#
loop_
_entity.id
_entity.type
_entity.pdbx_description
1 polymer ?
#
loop_
_entity_poly.entity_id
_entity_poly.type
_entity_poly.pdbx_seq_one_letter_code
_entity_poly.pdbx_strand_id
1 'polypeptide(L)'
;VRYKDKKDDEKIGIVSLSDNLISDTYYYQITVFTGLRKDAGTKSKVNFILSGENDDTDVRTFEDPNRLIFQRGGIDSFVMSVPK
;
A
#
# COMPACT_ATOMS: atom_id res chain seq x y z
N VAL A 1 2.89 29.08 -2.22
CA VAL A 1 2.94 27.65 -1.88
C VAL A 1 4.32 27.13 -2.23
N ARG A 2 5.08 26.58 -1.28
CA ARG A 2 6.47 26.12 -1.49
C ARG A 2 6.45 24.83 -2.32
N TYR A 3 7.50 24.57 -3.11
CA TYR A 3 7.59 23.41 -4.00
C TYR A 3 7.33 22.06 -3.30
N LYS A 4 7.70 21.95 -2.01
CA LYS A 4 7.46 20.73 -1.22
C LYS A 4 5.99 20.50 -0.90
N ASP A 5 5.22 21.56 -0.68
CA ASP A 5 3.79 21.46 -0.36
C ASP A 5 3.02 20.83 -1.55
N LYS A 6 3.36 21.22 -2.79
CA LYS A 6 2.76 20.64 -4.00
C LYS A 6 3.03 19.14 -4.18
N LYS A 7 4.16 18.64 -3.65
CA LYS A 7 4.53 17.21 -3.74
C LYS A 7 3.85 16.34 -2.69
N ASP A 8 3.39 16.93 -1.59
CA ASP A 8 2.65 16.18 -0.58
C ASP A 8 1.20 15.96 -1.02
N ASP A 9 0.63 16.91 -1.78
CA ASP A 9 -0.71 16.74 -2.39
C ASP A 9 -0.76 15.51 -3.33
N GLU A 10 0.35 15.20 -4.03
CA GLU A 10 0.48 14.02 -4.90
C GLU A 10 0.51 12.68 -4.15
N LYS A 11 0.67 12.70 -2.81
CA LYS A 11 0.68 11.49 -1.96
C LYS A 11 -0.63 11.21 -1.27
N ILE A 12 -1.64 12.05 -1.47
CA ILE A 12 -2.94 11.91 -0.82
C ILE A 12 -3.76 10.86 -1.56
N GLY A 13 -4.11 9.78 -0.88
CA GLY A 13 -5.02 8.78 -1.41
C GLY A 13 -4.83 7.41 -0.78
N ILE A 14 -5.89 6.61 -0.85
CA ILE A 14 -5.87 5.17 -0.56
C ILE A 14 -5.88 4.44 -1.89
N VAL A 15 -5.04 3.43 -2.05
CA VAL A 15 -4.91 2.67 -3.29
C VAL A 15 -5.54 1.29 -3.12
N SER A 16 -6.45 0.91 -4.00
CA SER A 16 -6.96 -0.47 -4.03
C SER A 16 -5.93 -1.41 -4.64
N LEU A 17 -5.76 -2.60 -4.07
CA LEU A 17 -4.92 -3.63 -4.71
C LEU A 17 -5.55 -4.07 -6.03
N SER A 18 -4.70 -4.43 -6.99
CA SER A 18 -5.10 -4.75 -8.37
C SER A 18 -5.92 -6.04 -8.49
N ASP A 19 -5.85 -6.90 -7.47
CA ASP A 19 -6.51 -8.19 -7.35
C ASP A 19 -7.75 -8.15 -6.45
N ASN A 20 -8.21 -6.96 -6.08
CA ASN A 20 -9.50 -6.79 -5.41
C ASN A 20 -10.66 -7.09 -6.37
N LEU A 21 -11.67 -7.83 -5.90
CA LEU A 21 -12.86 -8.15 -6.69
C LEU A 21 -14.10 -7.47 -6.12
N ILE A 22 -15.04 -7.09 -7.00
CA ILE A 22 -16.32 -6.47 -6.61
C ILE A 22 -17.17 -7.44 -5.76
N SER A 23 -16.97 -8.75 -5.92
CA SER A 23 -17.65 -9.79 -5.14
C SER A 23 -17.13 -9.93 -3.71
N ASP A 24 -15.99 -9.33 -3.39
CA ASP A 24 -15.36 -9.47 -2.07
C ASP A 24 -16.15 -8.70 -1.02
N THR A 25 -16.24 -9.29 0.18
CA THR A 25 -17.08 -8.77 1.26
C THR A 25 -16.29 -8.29 2.47
N TYR A 26 -15.02 -8.68 2.61
CA TYR A 26 -14.15 -8.24 3.68
C TYR A 26 -13.12 -7.26 3.14
N TYR A 27 -12.92 -6.15 3.86
CA TYR A 27 -12.04 -5.07 3.46
C TYR A 27 -11.04 -4.79 4.58
N TYR A 28 -9.77 -4.72 4.20
CA TYR A 28 -8.66 -4.40 5.08
C TYR A 28 -7.99 -3.12 4.58
N GLN A 29 -7.85 -2.14 5.48
CA GLN A 29 -6.94 -1.04 5.24
C GLN A 29 -5.55 -1.43 5.75
N ILE A 30 -4.55 -1.38 4.87
CA ILE A 30 -3.16 -1.67 5.18
C ILE A 30 -2.36 -0.38 5.04
N THR A 31 -1.79 0.11 6.15
CA THR A 31 -0.93 1.29 6.14
C THR A 31 0.51 0.88 6.44
N VAL A 32 1.41 1.20 5.51
CA VAL A 32 2.85 0.93 5.62
C VAL A 32 3.58 2.22 6.00
N PHE A 33 4.33 2.17 7.10
CA PHE A 33 5.18 3.27 7.56
C PHE A 33 6.63 2.96 7.21
N THR A 34 7.21 3.71 6.29
CA THR A 34 8.62 3.56 5.92
C THR A 34 9.50 4.42 6.81
N GLY A 35 10.52 3.82 7.42
CA GLY A 35 11.38 4.50 8.39
C GLY A 35 12.10 5.76 7.86
N LEU A 36 12.59 6.58 8.78
CA LEU A 36 13.29 7.84 8.48
C LEU A 36 14.80 7.69 8.28
N ARG A 37 15.37 6.52 8.58
CA ARG A 37 16.82 6.29 8.46
C ARG A 37 17.26 6.46 7.00
N LYS A 38 18.53 6.81 6.81
CA LYS A 38 19.14 6.86 5.47
C LYS A 38 18.94 5.50 4.80
N ASP A 39 18.57 5.52 3.52
CA ASP A 39 18.37 4.32 2.68
C ASP A 39 17.24 3.38 3.16
N ALA A 40 16.30 3.87 3.97
CA ALA A 40 15.13 3.10 4.42
C ALA A 40 14.04 2.92 3.34
N GLY A 41 14.07 3.72 2.27
CA GLY A 41 13.12 3.59 1.17
C GLY A 41 13.56 2.55 0.13
N THR A 42 12.61 2.06 -0.66
CA THR A 42 12.89 1.07 -1.71
C THR A 42 12.18 1.40 -3.03
N LYS A 43 12.68 0.81 -4.12
CA LYS A 43 12.01 0.74 -5.43
C LYS A 43 11.69 -0.70 -5.84
N SER A 44 11.98 -1.66 -4.97
CA SER A 44 11.68 -3.07 -5.19
C SER A 44 10.17 -3.30 -5.16
N LYS A 45 9.71 -4.34 -5.86
CA LYS A 45 8.37 -4.87 -5.70
C LYS A 45 8.24 -5.48 -4.31
N VAL A 46 7.23 -5.05 -3.55
CA VAL A 46 6.94 -5.55 -2.20
C VAL A 46 5.65 -6.35 -2.24
N ASN A 47 5.74 -7.59 -1.75
CA ASN A 47 4.62 -8.51 -1.68
C ASN A 47 4.40 -8.93 -0.22
N PHE A 48 3.20 -9.40 0.09
CA PHE A 48 2.85 -9.93 1.39
C PHE A 48 1.81 -11.05 1.25
N ILE A 49 1.64 -11.82 2.32
CA ILE A 49 0.56 -12.80 2.48
C ILE A 49 -0.10 -12.48 3.81
N LEU A 50 -1.43 -12.35 3.84
CA LEU A 50 -2.18 -12.26 5.10
C LEU A 50 -2.71 -13.65 5.44
N SER A 51 -2.25 -14.22 6.56
CA SER A 51 -2.72 -15.51 7.05
C SER A 51 -3.67 -15.32 8.24
N GLY A 52 -4.84 -15.96 8.17
CA GLY A 52 -5.80 -16.07 9.26
C GLY A 52 -5.89 -17.48 9.82
N GLU A 53 -6.86 -17.71 10.71
CA GLU A 53 -7.08 -19.03 11.32
C GLU A 53 -7.57 -20.08 10.30
N ASN A 54 -8.35 -19.65 9.31
CA ASN A 54 -8.98 -20.56 8.35
C ASN A 54 -8.22 -20.69 7.02
N ASP A 55 -7.56 -19.61 6.58
CA ASP A 55 -6.90 -19.54 5.27
C ASP A 55 -5.93 -18.37 5.15
N ASP A 56 -5.21 -18.27 4.03
CA ASP A 56 -4.40 -17.11 3.63
C ASP A 56 -4.82 -16.48 2.29
N THR A 57 -4.33 -15.28 2.01
CA THR A 57 -4.77 -14.47 0.85
C THR A 57 -3.99 -14.72 -0.44
N ASP A 58 -3.19 -15.78 -0.53
CA ASP A 58 -2.10 -15.89 -1.50
C ASP A 58 -1.14 -14.68 -1.47
N VAL A 59 -0.22 -14.62 -2.43
CA VAL A 59 0.72 -13.51 -2.61
C VAL A 59 0.00 -12.27 -3.13
N ARG A 60 -0.13 -11.27 -2.26
CA ARG A 60 -0.64 -9.93 -2.57
C ARG A 60 0.52 -8.99 -2.88
N THR A 61 0.30 -8.08 -3.81
CA THR A 61 1.33 -7.11 -4.24
C THR A 61 0.87 -5.68 -3.93
N PHE A 62 1.75 -4.89 -3.31
CA PHE A 62 1.54 -3.45 -3.23
C PHE A 62 2.02 -2.77 -4.51
N GLU A 63 1.12 -2.07 -5.18
CA GLU A 63 1.40 -1.29 -6.37
C GLU A 63 0.61 0.03 -6.34
N ASP A 64 1.21 1.10 -6.85
CA ASP A 64 0.53 2.35 -7.15
C ASP A 64 1.03 2.86 -8.50
N PRO A 65 0.15 2.99 -9.51
CA PRO A 65 0.57 3.42 -10.85
C PRO A 65 0.96 4.90 -10.92
N ASN A 66 0.56 5.71 -9.95
CA ASN A 66 0.65 7.17 -10.00
C ASN A 66 1.80 7.73 -9.15
N ARG A 67 2.27 7.00 -8.13
CA ARG A 67 3.30 7.49 -7.21
C ARG A 67 4.32 6.41 -6.82
N LEU A 68 5.51 6.86 -6.45
CA LEU A 68 6.50 6.00 -5.81
C LEU A 68 6.07 5.73 -4.37
N ILE A 69 5.83 4.46 -4.06
CA ILE A 69 5.51 3.93 -2.73
C ILE A 69 6.78 3.47 -2.00
N PHE A 70 6.71 3.29 -0.69
CA PHE A 70 7.81 2.85 0.18
C PHE A 70 9.03 3.79 0.17
N GLN A 71 8.77 5.09 0.10
CA GLN A 71 9.81 6.11 0.15
C GLN A 71 10.17 6.44 1.60
N ARG A 72 11.43 6.80 1.88
CA ARG A 72 11.91 7.14 3.22
C ARG A 72 11.00 8.18 3.89
N GLY A 73 10.51 7.87 5.10
CA GLY A 73 9.58 8.73 5.85
C GLY A 73 8.17 8.82 5.24
N GLY A 74 7.86 7.99 4.24
CA GLY A 74 6.57 7.91 3.59
C GLY A 74 5.59 7.04 4.38
N ILE A 75 4.31 7.35 4.17
CA ILE A 75 3.17 6.59 4.65
C ILE A 75 2.36 6.21 3.41
N ASP A 76 2.16 4.92 3.19
CA ASP A 76 1.45 4.39 2.04
C ASP A 76 0.24 3.59 2.53
N SER A 77 -0.97 3.97 2.11
CA SER A 77 -2.22 3.30 2.51
C SER A 77 -2.86 2.56 1.34
N PHE A 78 -3.23 1.31 1.58
CA PHE A 78 -3.83 0.42 0.60
C PHE A 78 -5.14 -0.17 1.13
N VAL A 79 -6.05 -0.53 0.23
CA VAL A 79 -7.24 -1.33 0.54
C VAL A 79 -7.12 -2.67 -0.16
N MET A 80 -7.21 -3.72 0.63
CA MET A 80 -7.29 -5.11 0.19
C MET A 80 -8.70 -5.63 0.43
N SER A 81 -9.29 -6.32 -0.54
CA SER A 81 -10.54 -7.03 -0.39
C SER A 81 -10.33 -8.54 -0.55
N VAL A 82 -11.13 -9.31 0.19
CA VAL A 82 -11.13 -10.78 0.15
C VAL A 82 -12.56 -11.33 0.27
N PRO A 83 -12.84 -12.54 -0.25
CA PRO A 83 -14.11 -13.22 -0.06
C PRO A 83 -14.36 -13.57 1.41
N LYS A 84 -15.59 -14.00 1.71
CA LYS A 84 -15.98 -14.48 3.04
C LYS A 84 -15.44 -15.85 3.36
#